data_AF-A0A542G769-F1
#
_entry.id   AF-A0A542G769-F1
#
_cell.length_a   1.000
_cell.length_b   1.000
_cell.length_c   1.000
_cell.angle_alpha   90.00
_cell.angle_beta   90.00
_cell.angle_gamma   90.00
#
_symmetry.space_group_name_H-M   'P 1'
#
loop_
_entity.id
_entity.type
_entity.pdbx_description
1 polymer ?
#
loop_
_entity_poly.entity_id
_entity_poly.type
_entity_poly.pdbx_seq_one_letter_code
_entity_poly.pdbx_strand_id
1 'polypeptide(L)'
;MPEIRTLRPARPSIQEHAPLSREEAARRRAMLLHPSNFKPSTSPGSEADRMAEELGSRFDCLHEDLVCRGLPENEARTEVARIAAREVWDGFASQLRRHRAAGRQMDANVLAVALTSIQGMTLALLRHQGDLAYASRAVSTALRRLQYNGGLLDRLHPHGSPAFKDAAVTLQTVEAFLGRRPPTPS
;
A
#
# COMPACT_ATOMS: atom_id res chain seq x y z
N MET A 1 24.56 -63.24 27.48
CA MET A 1 25.33 -62.24 26.70
C MET A 1 24.36 -61.58 25.72
N PRO A 2 23.90 -60.34 25.94
CA PRO A 2 22.97 -59.68 25.01
C PRO A 2 23.71 -58.94 23.89
N GLU A 3 23.27 -59.11 22.65
CA GLU A 3 23.82 -58.45 21.46
C GLU A 3 23.38 -56.99 21.37
N ILE A 4 24.35 -56.09 21.20
CA ILE A 4 24.17 -54.64 21.05
C ILE A 4 23.87 -54.36 19.57
N ARG A 5 22.62 -53.98 19.26
CA ARG A 5 22.25 -53.45 17.93
C ARG A 5 22.85 -52.05 17.75
N THR A 6 23.78 -51.92 16.81
CA THR A 6 24.36 -50.63 16.40
C THR A 6 23.37 -49.86 15.51
N LEU A 7 22.93 -48.69 15.99
CA LEU A 7 22.12 -47.72 15.24
C LEU A 7 23.01 -46.97 14.24
N ARG A 8 22.67 -47.07 12.95
CA ARG A 8 23.29 -46.35 11.83
C ARG A 8 22.79 -44.90 11.82
N PRO A 9 23.63 -43.86 11.81
CA PRO A 9 23.15 -42.49 11.67
C PRO A 9 22.76 -42.23 10.20
N ALA A 10 21.54 -41.73 10.00
CA ALA A 10 21.05 -41.26 8.71
C ALA A 10 21.82 -40.00 8.27
N ARG A 11 22.34 -40.01 7.04
CA ARG A 11 22.95 -38.84 6.41
C ARG A 11 21.87 -37.79 6.11
N PRO A 12 22.07 -36.49 6.40
CA PRO A 12 21.18 -35.46 5.92
C PRO A 12 21.37 -35.30 4.40
N SER A 13 20.25 -35.40 3.69
CA SER A 13 20.14 -35.08 2.26
C SER A 13 20.44 -33.59 2.04
N ILE A 14 21.50 -33.32 1.28
CA ILE A 14 21.83 -31.97 0.79
C ILE A 14 20.71 -31.58 -0.19
N GLN A 15 19.83 -30.66 0.22
CA GLN A 15 18.88 -30.02 -0.68
C GLN A 15 19.68 -29.15 -1.66
N GLU A 16 19.69 -29.54 -2.93
CA GLU A 16 20.21 -28.75 -4.03
C GLU A 16 19.34 -27.49 -4.21
N HIS A 17 19.90 -26.33 -3.87
CA HIS A 17 19.29 -25.04 -4.20
C HIS A 17 19.42 -24.81 -5.70
N ALA A 18 18.28 -24.74 -6.40
CA ALA A 18 18.21 -24.33 -7.80
C ALA A 18 19.01 -23.01 -8.01
N PRO A 19 19.78 -22.89 -9.11
CA PRO A 19 20.59 -21.71 -9.36
C PRO A 19 19.68 -20.49 -9.55
N LEU A 20 19.78 -19.56 -8.59
CA LEU A 20 19.06 -18.29 -8.62
C LEU A 20 19.42 -17.52 -9.88
N SER A 21 18.43 -16.90 -10.50
CA SER A 21 18.65 -16.04 -11.66
C SER A 21 19.67 -14.95 -11.31
N ARG A 22 20.47 -14.51 -12.29
CA ARG A 22 21.51 -13.49 -12.08
C ARG A 22 20.95 -12.20 -11.47
N GLU A 23 19.69 -11.89 -11.77
CA GLU A 23 18.93 -10.77 -11.20
C GLU A 23 18.60 -10.98 -9.73
N GLU A 24 18.17 -12.17 -9.32
CA GLU A 24 17.93 -12.49 -7.90
C GLU A 24 19.22 -12.56 -7.09
N ALA A 25 20.30 -13.06 -7.68
CA ALA A 25 21.63 -13.05 -7.05
C ALA A 25 22.14 -11.61 -6.87
N ALA A 26 21.95 -10.74 -7.86
CA ALA A 26 22.27 -9.31 -7.76
C ALA A 26 21.39 -8.60 -6.72
N ARG A 27 20.09 -8.91 -6.69
CA ARG A 27 19.13 -8.40 -5.70
C ARG A 27 19.51 -8.80 -4.28
N ARG A 28 19.88 -10.07 -4.05
CA ARG A 28 20.34 -10.55 -2.74
C ARG A 28 21.65 -9.90 -2.31
N ARG A 29 22.60 -9.69 -3.23
CA ARG A 29 23.85 -8.97 -2.96
C ARG A 29 23.60 -7.50 -2.61
N ALA A 30 22.69 -6.84 -3.33
CA ALA A 30 22.29 -5.45 -3.02
C ALA A 30 21.59 -5.34 -1.66
N MET A 31 20.76 -6.33 -1.28
CA MET A 31 20.11 -6.39 0.03
C MET A 31 21.08 -6.55 1.20
N LEU A 32 22.21 -7.24 1.01
CA LEU A 32 23.24 -7.42 2.04
C LEU A 32 24.08 -6.17 2.28
N LEU A 33 24.15 -5.25 1.32
CA LEU A 33 25.06 -4.10 1.38
C LEU A 33 24.44 -2.87 2.03
N HIS A 34 23.16 -2.57 1.80
CA HIS A 34 22.41 -1.58 2.60
C HIS A 34 20.90 -1.64 2.26
N PRO A 35 19.99 -1.77 3.24
CA PRO A 35 18.54 -1.86 3.02
C PRO A 35 17.90 -0.60 2.39
N SER A 36 18.68 0.48 2.26
CA SER A 36 18.30 1.81 1.78
C SER A 36 18.53 2.05 0.28
N ASN A 37 19.21 1.16 -0.46
CA ASN A 37 19.56 1.39 -1.87
C ASN A 37 18.60 0.75 -2.90
N PHE A 38 17.43 0.26 -2.48
CA PHE A 38 16.51 -0.43 -3.37
C PHE A 38 15.52 0.52 -4.06
N LYS A 39 15.52 0.52 -5.39
CA LYS A 39 14.41 1.02 -6.20
C LYS A 39 13.39 -0.11 -6.38
N PRO A 40 12.10 0.08 -6.02
CA PRO A 40 11.06 -0.93 -6.24
C PRO A 40 11.02 -1.37 -7.70
N SER A 41 10.98 -2.67 -7.95
CA SER A 41 10.67 -3.21 -9.27
C SER A 41 9.19 -2.94 -9.57
N THR A 42 8.92 -1.97 -10.43
CA THR A 42 7.59 -1.65 -10.96
C THR A 42 7.23 -2.67 -12.04
N SER A 43 6.30 -3.57 -11.74
CA SER A 43 5.40 -4.10 -12.76
C SER A 43 4.15 -4.70 -12.11
N PRO A 44 3.01 -3.98 -12.21
CA PRO A 44 1.70 -4.62 -12.35
C PRO A 44 0.91 -3.91 -13.48
N GLY A 45 1.44 -3.91 -14.70
CA GLY A 45 1.02 -3.00 -15.78
C GLY A 45 -0.26 -3.36 -16.55
N SER A 46 -1.36 -3.75 -15.87
CA SER A 46 -2.67 -3.82 -16.54
C SER A 46 -3.85 -3.70 -15.57
N GLU A 47 -3.85 -4.44 -14.46
CA GLU A 47 -4.94 -4.37 -13.48
C GLU A 47 -4.89 -3.11 -12.63
N ALA A 48 -3.69 -2.71 -12.20
CA ALA A 48 -3.50 -1.48 -11.41
C ALA A 48 -3.82 -0.23 -12.24
N ASP A 49 -3.49 -0.25 -13.53
CA ASP A 49 -3.77 0.86 -14.46
C ASP A 49 -5.28 0.99 -14.70
N ARG A 50 -5.98 -0.14 -14.94
CA ARG A 50 -7.44 -0.16 -15.05
C ARG A 50 -8.12 0.33 -13.76
N MET A 51 -7.65 -0.12 -12.61
CA MET A 51 -8.16 0.35 -11.32
C MET A 51 -7.93 1.86 -11.14
N ALA A 52 -6.77 2.38 -11.56
CA ALA A 52 -6.47 3.80 -11.47
C ALA A 52 -7.39 4.64 -12.40
N GLU A 53 -7.69 4.17 -13.60
CA GLU A 53 -8.63 4.80 -14.53
C GLU A 53 -10.07 4.79 -13.99
N GLU A 54 -10.53 3.66 -13.46
CA GLU A 54 -11.86 3.53 -12.85
C GLU A 54 -12.00 4.47 -11.64
N LEU A 55 -10.99 4.52 -10.78
CA LEU A 55 -10.94 5.45 -9.65
C LEU A 55 -10.91 6.91 -10.10
N GLY A 56 -10.12 7.24 -11.13
CA GLY A 56 -10.05 8.59 -11.69
C GLY A 56 -11.41 9.07 -12.18
N SER A 57 -12.09 8.24 -12.97
CA SER A 57 -13.44 8.53 -13.48
C SER A 57 -14.45 8.73 -12.33
N ARG A 58 -14.37 7.87 -11.30
CA ARG A 58 -15.23 7.98 -10.11
C ARG A 58 -14.98 9.28 -9.33
N PHE A 59 -13.72 9.70 -9.20
CA PHE A 59 -13.36 10.96 -8.55
C PHE A 59 -13.86 12.17 -9.31
N ASP A 60 -13.79 12.14 -10.65
CA ASP A 60 -14.30 13.21 -11.49
C ASP A 60 -15.84 13.32 -11.35
N CYS A 61 -16.58 12.21 -11.40
CA CYS A 61 -18.03 12.23 -11.18
C CYS A 61 -18.41 12.73 -9.77
N LEU A 62 -17.68 12.30 -8.73
CA LEU A 62 -17.94 12.74 -7.35
C LEU A 62 -17.64 14.23 -7.17
N HIS A 63 -16.56 14.71 -7.79
CA HIS A 63 -16.20 16.12 -7.80
C HIS A 63 -17.29 16.98 -8.44
N GLU A 64 -17.77 16.59 -9.63
CA GLU A 64 -18.85 17.29 -10.33
C GLU A 64 -20.14 17.32 -9.48
N ASP A 65 -20.54 16.21 -8.88
CA ASP A 65 -21.71 16.16 -7.99
C ASP A 65 -21.57 17.10 -6.78
N LEU A 66 -20.39 17.16 -6.16
CA LEU A 66 -20.13 18.07 -5.05
C LEU A 66 -20.17 19.54 -5.47
N VAL A 67 -19.59 19.88 -6.62
CA VAL A 67 -19.65 21.24 -7.19
C VAL A 67 -21.09 21.61 -7.55
N CYS A 68 -21.85 20.71 -8.18
CA CYS A 68 -23.26 20.92 -8.49
C CYS A 68 -24.13 21.14 -7.25
N ARG A 69 -23.74 20.58 -6.10
CA ARG A 69 -24.37 20.83 -4.79
C ARG A 69 -23.93 22.14 -4.13
N GLY A 70 -23.06 22.91 -4.78
CA GLY A 70 -22.64 24.24 -4.35
C GLY A 70 -21.35 24.28 -3.54
N LEU A 71 -20.58 23.19 -3.46
CA LEU A 71 -19.26 23.26 -2.84
C LEU A 71 -18.29 24.05 -3.74
N PRO A 72 -17.44 24.92 -3.15
CA PRO A 72 -16.33 25.50 -3.88
C PRO A 72 -15.42 24.42 -4.47
N GLU A 73 -14.91 24.65 -5.68
CA GLU A 73 -14.04 23.71 -6.43
C GLU A 73 -12.95 23.06 -5.56
N ASN A 74 -12.18 23.88 -4.83
CA ASN A 74 -11.09 23.38 -4.00
C ASN A 74 -11.59 22.53 -2.82
N GLU A 75 -12.71 22.92 -2.21
CA GLU A 75 -13.32 22.16 -1.13
C GLU A 75 -13.85 20.83 -1.63
N ALA A 76 -14.56 20.82 -2.77
CA ALA A 76 -15.03 19.62 -3.44
C ALA A 76 -13.88 18.64 -3.73
N ARG A 77 -12.74 19.13 -4.23
CA ARG A 77 -11.54 18.29 -4.46
C ARG A 77 -10.97 17.71 -3.17
N THR A 78 -10.82 18.52 -2.13
CA THR A 78 -10.34 18.01 -0.83
C THR A 78 -11.33 17.03 -0.21
N GLU A 79 -12.62 17.19 -0.49
CA GLU A 79 -13.70 16.32 -0.03
C GLU A 79 -13.67 14.96 -0.74
N VAL A 80 -13.45 14.93 -2.06
CA VAL A 80 -13.17 13.68 -2.81
C VAL A 80 -11.99 12.94 -2.18
N ALA A 81 -10.88 13.65 -1.93
CA ALA A 81 -9.70 13.05 -1.29
C ALA A 81 -10.01 12.52 0.11
N ARG A 82 -10.83 13.24 0.89
CA ARG A 82 -11.28 12.81 2.22
C ARG A 82 -12.13 11.54 2.17
N ILE A 83 -13.06 11.46 1.22
CA ILE A 83 -13.92 10.28 0.99
C ILE A 83 -13.05 9.08 0.61
N ALA A 84 -12.15 9.24 -0.36
CA ALA A 84 -11.23 8.17 -0.78
C ALA A 84 -10.32 7.70 0.37
N ALA A 85 -9.76 8.64 1.15
CA ALA A 85 -8.95 8.31 2.33
C ALA A 85 -9.75 7.51 3.37
N ARG A 86 -11.01 7.87 3.57
CA ARG A 86 -11.92 7.14 4.47
C ARG A 86 -12.23 5.74 3.97
N GLU A 87 -12.47 5.54 2.68
CA GLU A 87 -12.70 4.21 2.11
C GLU A 87 -11.52 3.27 2.36
N VAL A 88 -10.28 3.75 2.14
CA VAL A 88 -9.06 2.99 2.42
C VAL A 88 -8.96 2.66 3.92
N TRP A 89 -9.21 3.65 4.79
CA TRP A 89 -9.19 3.46 6.24
C TRP A 89 -10.21 2.40 6.69
N ASP A 90 -11.46 2.53 6.25
CA ASP A 90 -12.55 1.63 6.63
C ASP A 90 -12.30 0.21 6.09
N GLY A 91 -11.73 0.09 4.89
CA GLY A 91 -11.27 -1.18 4.32
C GLY A 91 -10.25 -1.89 5.20
N PHE A 92 -9.16 -1.20 5.58
CA PHE A 92 -8.16 -1.76 6.49
C PHE A 92 -8.72 -2.07 7.87
N ALA A 93 -9.53 -1.17 8.45
CA ALA A 93 -10.14 -1.39 9.77
C ALA A 93 -11.07 -2.60 9.78
N SER A 94 -11.84 -2.81 8.71
CA SER A 94 -12.70 -3.98 8.54
C SER A 94 -11.89 -5.27 8.42
N GLN A 95 -10.87 -5.29 7.55
CA GLN A 95 -9.96 -6.43 7.44
C GLN A 95 -9.28 -6.74 8.77
N LEU A 96 -8.78 -5.72 9.48
CA LEU A 96 -8.12 -5.88 10.78
C LEU A 96 -9.02 -6.60 11.79
N ARG A 97 -10.29 -6.17 11.91
CA ARG A 97 -11.27 -6.82 12.78
C ARG A 97 -11.48 -8.29 12.38
N ARG A 98 -11.58 -8.59 11.08
CA ARG A 98 -11.72 -9.97 10.58
C ARG A 98 -10.50 -10.84 10.89
N HIS A 99 -9.28 -10.33 10.70
CA HIS A 99 -8.06 -11.09 11.00
C HIS A 99 -7.92 -11.35 12.52
N ARG A 100 -8.24 -10.38 13.37
CA ARG A 100 -8.27 -10.57 14.83
C ARG A 100 -9.30 -11.61 15.26
N ALA A 101 -10.52 -11.53 14.74
CA ALA A 101 -11.58 -12.49 15.05
C ALA A 101 -11.21 -13.92 14.61
N ALA A 102 -10.42 -14.07 13.55
CA ALA A 102 -9.95 -15.35 13.04
C ALA A 102 -8.61 -15.82 13.66
N GLY A 103 -8.09 -15.14 14.69
CA GLY A 103 -6.82 -15.51 15.33
C GLY A 103 -5.57 -15.29 14.45
N ARG A 104 -5.69 -14.59 13.32
CA ARG A 104 -4.57 -14.31 12.41
C ARG A 104 -3.81 -13.07 12.85
N GLN A 105 -3.07 -13.20 13.96
CA GLN A 105 -2.41 -12.07 14.62
C GLN A 105 -1.37 -11.36 13.73
N MET A 106 -0.64 -12.11 12.90
CA MET A 106 0.37 -11.53 12.01
C MET A 106 -0.26 -10.61 10.97
N ASP A 107 -1.27 -11.09 10.24
CA ASP A 107 -2.01 -10.29 9.25
C ASP A 107 -2.69 -9.06 9.90
N ALA A 108 -3.20 -9.23 11.13
CA ALA A 108 -3.76 -8.13 11.90
C ALA A 108 -2.70 -7.07 12.23
N ASN A 109 -1.48 -7.47 12.60
CA ASN A 109 -0.40 -6.51 12.84
C ASN A 109 0.01 -5.78 11.55
N VAL A 110 0.06 -6.48 10.43
CA VAL A 110 0.31 -5.90 9.10
C VAL A 110 -0.71 -4.80 8.79
N LEU A 111 -2.00 -5.07 8.98
CA LEU A 111 -3.06 -4.08 8.76
C LEU A 111 -3.05 -2.93 9.78
N ALA A 112 -2.63 -3.19 11.01
CA ALA A 112 -2.45 -2.13 12.00
C ALA A 112 -1.35 -1.14 11.56
N VAL A 113 -0.22 -1.64 11.03
CA VAL A 113 0.83 -0.79 10.46
C VAL A 113 0.32 0.01 9.25
N ALA A 114 -0.51 -0.58 8.40
CA ALA A 114 -1.15 0.11 7.27
C ALA A 114 -1.99 1.30 7.76
N LEU A 115 -2.85 1.08 8.75
CA LEU A 115 -3.68 2.12 9.37
C LEU A 115 -2.83 3.25 9.95
N THR A 116 -1.78 2.93 10.71
CA THR A 116 -0.87 3.94 11.26
C THR A 116 -0.19 4.77 10.17
N SER A 117 0.11 4.16 9.01
CA SER A 117 0.75 4.85 7.88
C SER A 117 -0.13 5.95 7.28
N ILE A 118 -1.45 5.78 7.30
CA ILE A 118 -2.43 6.68 6.68
C ILE A 118 -3.20 7.57 7.68
N GLN A 119 -3.07 7.32 8.99
CA GLN A 119 -3.79 8.04 10.05
C GLN A 119 -3.60 9.55 9.97
N GLY A 120 -2.36 10.00 9.76
CA GLY A 120 -2.04 11.43 9.68
C GLY A 120 -2.75 12.14 8.52
N MET A 121 -2.91 11.46 7.38
CA MET A 121 -3.63 12.01 6.23
C MET A 121 -5.12 12.17 6.52
N THR A 122 -5.75 11.18 7.15
CA THR A 122 -7.19 11.22 7.43
C THR A 122 -7.55 12.42 8.32
N LEU A 123 -6.72 12.70 9.33
CA LEU A 123 -6.90 13.86 10.21
C LEU A 123 -6.62 15.19 9.51
N ALA A 124 -5.60 15.23 8.65
CA ALA A 124 -5.25 16.41 7.87
C ALA A 124 -6.40 16.83 6.93
N LEU A 125 -6.95 15.87 6.16
CA LEU A 125 -8.04 16.12 5.22
C LEU A 125 -9.34 16.56 5.91
N LEU A 126 -9.56 16.14 7.16
CA LEU A 126 -10.70 16.60 7.97
C LEU A 126 -10.55 18.06 8.44
N ARG A 127 -9.33 18.51 8.73
CA ARG A 127 -9.06 19.81 9.36
C ARG A 127 -8.78 20.95 8.38
N HIS A 128 -8.33 20.63 7.17
CA HIS A 128 -7.84 21.59 6.19
C HIS A 128 -8.64 21.51 4.88
N GLN A 129 -9.96 21.65 4.97
CA GLN A 129 -10.84 21.67 3.80
C GLN A 129 -10.49 22.85 2.88
N GLY A 130 -10.47 22.62 1.58
CA GLY A 130 -10.12 23.61 0.56
C GLY A 130 -8.63 23.90 0.39
N ASP A 131 -7.75 23.44 1.29
CA ASP A 131 -6.30 23.60 1.15
C ASP A 131 -5.69 22.43 0.34
N LEU A 132 -5.68 22.60 -0.99
CA LEU A 132 -5.11 21.61 -1.92
C LEU A 132 -3.63 21.32 -1.66
N ALA A 133 -2.85 22.32 -1.29
CA ALA A 133 -1.41 22.14 -1.05
C ALA A 133 -1.15 21.32 0.21
N TYR A 134 -1.95 21.51 1.25
CA TYR A 134 -1.91 20.69 2.45
C TYR A 134 -2.43 19.27 2.21
N ALA A 135 -3.57 19.14 1.51
CA ALA A 135 -4.15 17.85 1.13
C ALA A 135 -3.17 17.00 0.32
N SER A 136 -2.57 17.56 -0.75
CA SER A 136 -1.56 16.86 -1.55
C SER A 136 -0.37 16.42 -0.70
N ARG A 137 0.20 17.31 0.11
CA ARG A 137 1.33 16.94 1.01
C ARG A 137 0.97 15.81 1.97
N ALA A 138 -0.24 15.83 2.53
CA ALA A 138 -0.72 14.80 3.44
C ALA A 138 -0.87 13.45 2.74
N VAL A 139 -1.48 13.44 1.55
CA VAL A 139 -1.64 12.23 0.72
C VAL A 139 -0.28 11.69 0.28
N SER A 140 0.62 12.51 -0.27
CA SER A 140 1.97 12.09 -0.66
C SER A 140 2.74 11.48 0.52
N THR A 141 2.59 12.06 1.72
CA THR A 141 3.28 11.57 2.92
C THR A 141 2.72 10.22 3.37
N ALA A 142 1.39 10.05 3.37
CA ALA A 142 0.76 8.78 3.68
C ALA A 142 1.12 7.70 2.65
N LEU A 143 1.10 8.03 1.36
CA LEU A 143 1.51 7.13 0.28
C LEU A 143 2.95 6.64 0.47
N ARG A 144 3.90 7.57 0.70
CA ARG A 144 5.30 7.20 0.96
C ARG A 144 5.44 6.29 2.18
N ARG A 145 4.74 6.58 3.28
CA ARG A 145 4.76 5.73 4.48
C ARG A 145 4.18 4.34 4.21
N LEU A 146 3.06 4.28 3.50
CA LEU A 146 2.40 3.03 3.15
C LEU A 146 3.29 2.16 2.26
N GLN A 147 3.91 2.74 1.23
CA GLN A 147 4.85 2.04 0.34
C GLN A 147 6.11 1.58 1.07
N TYR A 148 6.68 2.45 1.93
CA TYR A 148 7.85 2.09 2.72
C TYR A 148 7.54 0.93 3.66
N ASN A 149 6.47 1.03 4.45
CA ASN A 149 6.08 -0.02 5.39
C ASN A 149 5.64 -1.30 4.68
N GLY A 150 4.87 -1.20 3.60
CA GLY A 150 4.50 -2.35 2.76
C GLY A 150 5.72 -3.06 2.20
N GLY A 151 6.67 -2.30 1.65
CA GLY A 151 7.93 -2.85 1.14
C GLY A 151 8.86 -3.43 2.21
N LEU A 152 8.75 -3.00 3.47
CA LEU A 152 9.42 -3.66 4.60
C LEU A 152 8.72 -4.98 4.96
N LEU A 153 7.39 -4.98 5.00
CA LEU A 153 6.60 -6.16 5.33
C LEU A 153 6.72 -7.26 4.28
N ASP A 154 6.77 -6.92 2.99
CA ASP A 154 7.03 -7.88 1.91
C ASP A 154 8.39 -8.58 2.04
N ARG A 155 9.36 -7.97 2.73
CA ARG A 155 10.68 -8.58 3.01
C ARG A 155 10.65 -9.49 4.23
N LEU A 156 9.79 -9.18 5.20
CA LEU A 156 9.65 -9.93 6.45
C LEU A 156 8.63 -11.07 6.32
N HIS A 157 7.73 -10.98 5.34
CA HIS A 157 6.62 -11.91 5.14
C HIS A 157 6.47 -12.27 3.65
N PRO A 158 6.60 -13.56 3.27
CA PRO A 158 6.47 -14.02 1.89
C PRO A 158 5.08 -13.79 1.29
N HIS A 159 4.06 -13.67 2.14
CA HIS A 159 2.68 -13.40 1.75
C HIS A 159 2.43 -11.90 1.81
N GLY A 160 2.85 -11.17 0.77
CA GLY A 160 2.47 -9.78 0.61
C GLY A 160 0.94 -9.62 0.62
N SER A 161 0.44 -8.51 1.16
CA SER A 161 -0.99 -8.25 1.23
C SER A 161 -1.45 -7.42 0.02
N PRO A 162 -2.33 -7.92 -0.86
CA PRO A 162 -2.82 -7.16 -2.01
C PRO A 162 -3.47 -5.84 -1.59
N ALA A 163 -4.03 -5.77 -0.38
CA ALA A 163 -4.63 -4.56 0.17
C ALA A 163 -3.65 -3.37 0.25
N PHE A 164 -2.34 -3.61 0.39
CA PHE A 164 -1.35 -2.53 0.35
C PHE A 164 -1.15 -1.96 -1.05
N LYS A 165 -1.21 -2.82 -2.07
CA LYS A 165 -1.09 -2.41 -3.48
C LYS A 165 -2.29 -1.59 -3.89
N ASP A 166 -3.49 -2.08 -3.59
CA ASP A 166 -4.76 -1.42 -3.90
C ASP A 166 -4.87 -0.06 -3.22
N ALA A 167 -4.48 0.02 -1.95
CA ALA A 167 -4.43 1.28 -1.21
C ALA A 167 -3.37 2.24 -1.77
N ALA A 168 -2.20 1.74 -2.19
CA ALA A 168 -1.18 2.56 -2.82
C ALA A 168 -1.66 3.13 -4.17
N VAL A 169 -2.33 2.32 -5.00
CA VAL A 169 -2.97 2.76 -6.25
C VAL A 169 -4.01 3.83 -5.96
N THR A 170 -4.89 3.59 -4.98
CA THR A 170 -5.92 4.57 -4.59
C THR A 170 -5.30 5.91 -4.19
N LEU A 171 -4.28 5.90 -3.32
CA LEU A 171 -3.61 7.13 -2.89
C LEU A 171 -2.82 7.82 -4.01
N GLN A 172 -2.24 7.07 -4.95
CA GLN A 172 -1.62 7.64 -6.15
C GLN A 172 -2.64 8.34 -7.04
N THR A 173 -3.80 7.72 -7.26
CA THR A 173 -4.88 8.34 -8.04
C THR A 173 -5.41 9.60 -7.35
N VAL A 174 -5.54 9.59 -6.01
CA VAL A 174 -5.92 10.80 -5.23
C VAL A 174 -4.85 11.89 -5.36
N GLU A 175 -3.57 11.54 -5.25
CA GLU A 175 -2.47 12.50 -5.42
C GLU A 175 -2.49 13.14 -6.81
N ALA A 176 -2.65 12.32 -7.86
CA ALA A 176 -2.78 12.80 -9.23
C ALA A 176 -4.01 13.71 -9.41
N PHE A 177 -5.15 13.32 -8.84
CA PHE A 177 -6.39 14.09 -8.87
C PHE A 177 -6.24 15.47 -8.21
N LEU A 178 -5.67 15.53 -7.00
CA LEU A 178 -5.42 16.80 -6.28
C LEU A 178 -4.41 17.70 -7.01
N GLY A 179 -3.47 17.12 -7.75
CA GLY A 179 -2.47 17.85 -8.54
C GLY A 179 -2.97 18.42 -9.87
N ARG A 180 -4.18 18.07 -10.32
CA ARG A 180 -4.74 18.60 -11.58
C ARG A 180 -4.94 20.10 -11.48
N ARG A 181 -4.40 20.87 -12.42
CA ARG A 181 -4.79 22.29 -12.54
C ARG A 181 -6.27 22.39 -12.90
N PRO A 182 -7.02 23.35 -12.33
CA PRO A 182 -8.35 23.66 -12.86
C PRO A 182 -8.24 24.01 -14.34
N PRO A 183 -9.19 23.59 -15.19
CA PRO A 183 -9.22 24.01 -16.58
C PRO A 183 -9.26 25.55 -16.61
N THR A 184 -8.33 26.17 -17.34
CA THR A 184 -8.38 27.61 -17.57
C THR A 184 -9.68 27.93 -18.31
N PRO A 185 -10.54 28.81 -17.77
CA PRO A 185 -11.71 29.25 -18.51
C PRO A 185 -11.23 29.93 -19.81
N SER A 186 -11.76 29.45 -20.93
CA SER A 186 -11.53 30.04 -22.27
C SER A 186 -12.42 31.26 -22.46
#